data_AF-A0A484K7F6-F1
#
_entry.id   AF-A0A484K7F6-F1
#
_cell.length_a   1.000
_cell.length_b   1.000
_cell.length_c   1.000
_cell.angle_alpha   90.00
_cell.angle_beta   90.00
_cell.angle_gamma   90.00
#
_symmetry.space_group_name_H-M   'P 1'
#
loop_
_entity.id
_entity.type
_entity.pdbx_description
1 polymer ?
#
loop_
_entity_poly.entity_id
_entity_poly.type
_entity_poly.pdbx_seq_one_letter_code
_entity_poly.pdbx_strand_id
1 'polypeptide(L)'
;MILNLRTEVVTSSRSLDGDHKKIDKSKILSHSSKLMFSFLSIWIRIPWRTPKHFFQMRPCVGSELFLLGEDGEKVNRLSVSSGFLLHLNLCLQLKNMPSKISKLYCVLHARSSKTPSQDEVDDMIYLNQKLLEHTRGNNIHDDDDDDIRGGVFSFVCFEVKSEKWQQGFSTCLLDTSAFPVGSYEIKWHSCCIDNEGSYWSFIPVLASSFAFSMV
;
A
#
# COMPACT_ATOMS: atom_id res chain seq x y z
N MET A 1 -2.17 28.93 5.70
CA MET A 1 -3.08 29.43 6.76
C MET A 1 -3.84 28.26 7.36
N ILE A 2 -3.13 27.31 7.98
CA ILE A 2 -3.70 26.15 8.69
C ILE A 2 -2.73 25.90 9.85
N LEU A 3 -2.86 26.66 10.92
CA LEU A 3 -2.13 26.48 12.20
C LEU A 3 -2.70 27.55 13.13
N ASN A 4 -3.74 27.22 13.92
CA ASN A 4 -4.10 27.86 15.21
C ASN A 4 -5.55 27.55 15.63
N LEU A 5 -5.95 26.28 15.75
CA LEU A 5 -7.25 25.95 16.37
C LEU A 5 -7.21 24.81 17.39
N ARG A 6 -6.02 24.29 17.74
CA ARG A 6 -5.91 23.22 18.76
C ARG A 6 -5.93 23.72 20.21
N THR A 7 -5.78 25.02 20.46
CA THR A 7 -5.52 25.55 21.81
C THR A 7 -6.77 26.02 22.57
N GLU A 8 -7.89 26.33 21.93
CA GLU A 8 -9.06 26.87 22.64
C GLU A 8 -10.02 25.81 23.19
N VAL A 9 -9.97 24.58 22.69
CA VAL A 9 -10.90 23.51 23.13
C VAL A 9 -10.44 22.84 24.44
N VAL A 10 -9.14 22.88 24.74
CA VAL A 10 -8.57 22.13 25.88
C VAL A 10 -8.64 22.90 27.20
N THR A 11 -8.82 24.22 27.18
CA THR A 11 -8.84 25.04 28.41
C THR A 11 -10.22 25.10 29.10
N SER A 12 -11.30 24.66 28.47
CA SER A 12 -12.65 24.72 29.05
C SER A 12 -13.06 23.47 29.86
N SER A 13 -12.28 22.38 29.79
CA SER A 13 -12.67 21.09 30.38
C SER A 13 -12.17 20.82 31.80
N ARG A 14 -11.36 21.73 32.38
CA ARG A 14 -10.68 21.48 33.67
C ARG A 14 -11.36 22.03 34.93
N SER A 15 -12.49 22.69 34.81
CA SER A 15 -13.31 23.01 35.97
C SER A 15 -14.77 22.75 35.62
N LEU A 16 -15.42 21.83 36.34
CA LEU A 16 -16.81 21.92 36.84
C LEU A 16 -17.30 20.51 37.21
N ASP A 17 -17.28 20.29 38.52
CA ASP A 17 -17.87 19.17 39.23
C ASP A 17 -19.41 19.35 39.32
N GLY A 18 -20.13 18.24 39.51
CA GLY A 18 -21.55 18.08 39.91
C GLY A 18 -22.62 19.05 39.37
N ASP A 19 -23.58 18.54 38.59
CA ASP A 19 -24.89 19.14 38.26
C ASP A 19 -25.02 20.39 37.37
N HIS A 20 -24.01 21.26 37.22
CA HIS A 20 -24.02 22.29 36.14
C HIS A 20 -23.68 21.72 34.75
N LYS A 21 -23.24 20.45 34.70
CA LYS A 21 -22.73 19.75 33.50
C LYS A 21 -23.72 19.59 32.35
N LYS A 22 -25.04 19.57 32.58
CA LYS A 22 -26.02 19.25 31.52
C LYS A 22 -26.38 20.46 30.66
N ILE A 23 -26.50 21.64 31.27
CA ILE A 23 -26.90 22.89 30.61
C ILE A 23 -25.73 23.52 29.86
N ASP A 24 -24.50 23.41 30.38
CA ASP A 24 -23.32 23.87 29.65
C ASP A 24 -22.97 22.99 28.46
N LYS A 25 -23.12 21.67 28.58
CA LYS A 25 -22.90 20.75 27.45
C LYS A 25 -23.88 21.01 26.30
N SER A 26 -25.16 21.27 26.59
CA SER A 26 -26.15 21.55 25.54
C SER A 26 -25.90 22.89 24.86
N LYS A 27 -25.47 23.92 25.61
CA LYS A 27 -25.06 25.21 25.05
C LYS A 27 -23.82 25.09 24.16
N ILE A 28 -22.78 24.41 24.65
CA ILE A 28 -21.54 24.15 23.89
C ILE A 28 -21.85 23.35 22.61
N LEU A 29 -22.65 22.29 22.72
CA LEU A 29 -23.06 21.46 21.57
C LEU A 29 -23.87 22.28 20.55
N SER A 30 -24.76 23.16 21.01
CA SER A 30 -25.54 24.03 20.13
C SER A 30 -24.66 25.06 19.41
N HIS A 31 -23.62 25.58 20.09
CA HIS A 31 -22.69 26.55 19.53
C HIS A 31 -21.74 25.89 18.52
N SER A 32 -21.19 24.71 18.86
CA SER A 32 -20.34 23.93 17.94
C SER A 32 -21.12 23.50 16.70
N SER A 33 -22.40 23.12 16.84
CA SER A 33 -23.24 22.74 15.71
C SER A 33 -23.51 23.91 14.77
N LYS A 34 -23.76 25.11 15.32
CA LYS A 34 -23.90 26.34 14.52
C LYS A 34 -22.62 26.71 13.78
N LEU A 35 -21.46 26.57 14.43
CA LEU A 35 -20.17 26.81 13.79
C LEU A 35 -19.90 25.79 12.68
N MET A 36 -20.10 24.49 12.94
CA MET A 36 -19.94 23.44 11.92
C MET A 36 -20.86 23.67 10.72
N PHE A 37 -22.12 24.02 10.96
CA PHE A 37 -23.05 24.39 9.90
C PHE A 37 -22.56 25.62 9.11
N SER A 38 -22.05 26.64 9.80
CA SER A 38 -21.48 27.82 9.13
C SER A 38 -20.29 27.46 8.24
N PHE A 39 -19.36 26.61 8.71
CA PHE A 39 -18.25 26.13 7.90
C PHE A 39 -18.74 25.34 6.70
N LEU A 40 -19.62 24.34 6.89
CA LEU A 40 -20.20 23.56 5.79
C LEU A 40 -20.89 24.45 4.77
N SER A 41 -21.61 25.47 5.22
CA SER A 41 -22.29 26.42 4.34
C SER A 41 -21.32 27.25 3.48
N ILE A 42 -20.12 27.55 4.00
CA ILE A 42 -19.05 28.21 3.24
C ILE A 42 -18.46 27.23 2.23
N TRP A 43 -18.14 26.00 2.64
CA TRP A 43 -17.55 24.98 1.76
C TRP A 43 -18.47 24.61 0.58
N ILE A 44 -19.77 24.47 0.82
CA ILE A 44 -20.77 24.17 -0.24
C ILE A 44 -20.89 25.32 -1.25
N ARG A 45 -20.64 26.57 -0.82
CA ARG A 45 -20.68 27.75 -1.69
C ARG A 45 -19.43 27.91 -2.55
N ILE A 46 -18.34 27.16 -2.28
CA ILE A 46 -17.15 27.20 -3.12
C ILE A 46 -17.51 26.56 -4.46
N PRO A 47 -17.51 27.31 -5.58
CA PRO A 47 -17.88 26.77 -6.86
C PRO A 47 -16.89 25.68 -7.23
N TRP A 48 -17.41 24.52 -7.64
CA TRP A 48 -16.58 23.40 -8.03
C TRP A 48 -15.85 23.76 -9.33
N ARG A 49 -14.57 24.12 -9.22
CA ARG A 49 -13.71 24.29 -10.39
C ARG A 49 -13.24 22.92 -10.79
N THR A 50 -13.76 22.42 -11.92
CA THR A 50 -13.34 21.16 -12.50
C THR A 50 -11.81 21.17 -12.66
N PRO A 51 -11.09 20.27 -11.98
CA PRO A 51 -9.65 20.13 -12.18
C PRO A 51 -9.35 19.88 -13.66
N LYS A 52 -8.21 20.40 -14.15
CA LYS A 52 -7.82 20.30 -15.58
C LYS A 52 -7.90 18.87 -16.14
N HIS A 53 -7.72 17.86 -15.29
CA HIS A 53 -7.67 16.46 -15.67
C HIS A 53 -8.89 15.64 -15.20
N PHE A 54 -9.97 16.29 -14.76
CA PHE A 54 -11.16 15.58 -14.25
C PHE A 54 -11.83 14.73 -15.34
N PHE A 55 -11.86 15.23 -16.57
CA PHE A 55 -12.41 14.49 -17.73
C PHE A 55 -11.33 14.01 -18.71
N GLN A 56 -10.07 14.40 -18.50
CA GLN A 56 -8.95 13.92 -19.30
C GLN A 56 -8.30 12.78 -18.52
N MET A 57 -8.80 11.57 -18.75
CA MET A 57 -8.20 10.36 -18.20
C MET A 57 -6.75 10.29 -18.66
N ARG A 58 -5.81 10.47 -17.73
CA ARG A 58 -4.42 10.13 -17.99
C ARG A 58 -4.35 8.62 -18.21
N PRO A 59 -3.45 8.12 -19.06
CA PRO A 59 -3.17 6.69 -19.10
C PRO A 59 -2.85 6.22 -17.68
N CYS A 60 -3.52 5.17 -17.21
CA CYS A 60 -3.35 4.69 -15.85
C CYS A 60 -1.88 4.38 -15.59
N VAL A 61 -1.31 4.99 -14.55
CA VAL A 61 0.02 4.65 -14.08
C VAL A 61 -0.10 3.33 -13.34
N GLY A 62 0.67 2.35 -13.77
CA GLY A 62 0.57 1.01 -13.22
C GLY A 62 1.87 0.24 -13.36
N SER A 63 1.85 -0.99 -12.88
CA SER A 63 3.02 -1.85 -12.86
C SER A 63 2.68 -3.28 -13.29
N GLU A 64 3.67 -3.96 -13.83
CA GLU A 64 3.61 -5.37 -14.21
C GLU A 64 4.85 -6.06 -13.68
N LEU A 65 4.65 -7.11 -12.90
CA LEU A 65 5.72 -7.94 -12.39
C LEU A 65 5.80 -9.21 -13.24
N PHE A 66 7.02 -9.63 -13.55
CA PHE A 66 7.31 -10.84 -14.30
C PHE A 66 8.33 -11.69 -13.54
N LEU A 67 8.10 -13.00 -13.54
CA LEU A 67 9.07 -14.01 -13.13
C LEU A 67 9.92 -14.38 -14.33
N LEU A 68 11.24 -14.43 -14.14
CA LEU A 68 12.21 -14.75 -15.17
C LEU A 68 12.88 -16.10 -14.88
N GLY A 69 13.03 -16.92 -15.90
CA GLY A 69 13.84 -18.13 -15.88
C GLY A 69 15.33 -17.81 -15.91
N GLU A 70 16.17 -18.84 -15.81
CA GLU A 70 17.62 -18.72 -15.98
C GLU A 70 18.00 -18.30 -17.42
N ASP A 71 17.15 -18.66 -18.38
CA ASP A 71 17.22 -18.28 -19.79
C ASP A 71 16.70 -16.85 -20.06
N GLY A 72 16.13 -16.19 -19.05
CA GLY A 72 15.53 -14.86 -19.16
C GLY A 72 14.11 -14.87 -19.74
N GLU A 73 13.54 -16.04 -20.01
CA GLU A 73 12.17 -16.19 -20.49
C GLU A 73 11.15 -16.04 -19.35
N LYS A 74 9.92 -15.65 -19.69
CA LYS A 74 8.86 -15.48 -18.69
C LYS A 74 8.37 -16.81 -18.15
N VAL A 75 8.40 -16.98 -16.83
CA VAL A 75 7.94 -18.18 -16.15
C VAL A 75 6.52 -17.98 -15.62
N ASN A 76 5.60 -18.85 -16.02
CA ASN A 76 4.20 -18.78 -15.59
C ASN A 76 3.86 -19.75 -14.45
N ARG A 77 4.71 -20.75 -14.19
CA ARG A 77 4.50 -21.76 -13.15
C ARG A 77 5.82 -22.14 -12.49
N LEU A 78 5.81 -22.21 -11.17
CA LEU A 78 6.95 -22.61 -10.36
C LEU A 78 6.61 -23.90 -9.59
N SER A 79 7.56 -24.81 -9.53
CA SER A 79 7.51 -26.03 -8.73
C SER A 79 8.76 -26.10 -7.88
N VAL A 80 8.59 -26.21 -6.57
CA VAL A 80 9.66 -26.07 -5.58
C VAL A 80 9.62 -27.28 -4.66
N SER A 81 10.78 -27.88 -4.39
CA SER A 81 10.85 -28.97 -3.42
C SER A 81 10.58 -28.47 -2.00
N SER A 82 9.81 -29.23 -1.22
CA SER A 82 9.63 -28.94 0.21
C SER A 82 10.98 -28.89 0.96
N GLY A 83 11.10 -27.96 1.91
CA GLY A 83 12.33 -27.73 2.68
C GLY A 83 13.33 -26.73 2.08
N PHE A 84 13.02 -26.13 0.92
CA PHE A 84 13.91 -25.16 0.27
C PHE A 84 13.34 -23.73 0.24
N LEU A 85 14.25 -22.75 0.20
CA LEU A 85 13.91 -21.37 -0.10
C LEU A 85 13.56 -21.22 -1.58
N LEU A 86 12.57 -20.39 -1.86
CA LEU A 86 12.17 -20.06 -3.22
C LEU A 86 12.98 -18.89 -3.74
N HIS A 87 13.87 -19.16 -4.70
CA HIS A 87 14.64 -18.14 -5.42
C HIS A 87 13.86 -17.63 -6.64
N LEU A 88 13.66 -16.32 -6.71
CA LEU A 88 12.91 -15.66 -7.77
C LEU A 88 13.79 -14.64 -8.48
N ASN A 89 13.83 -14.69 -9.81
CA ASN A 89 14.32 -13.61 -10.65
C ASN A 89 13.13 -12.77 -11.09
N LEU A 90 13.16 -11.47 -10.79
CA LEU A 90 12.02 -10.58 -10.92
C LEU A 90 12.34 -9.44 -11.88
N CYS A 91 11.35 -9.12 -12.69
CA CYS A 91 11.35 -7.95 -13.55
C CYS A 91 10.08 -7.14 -13.29
N LEU A 92 10.23 -5.92 -12.80
CA LEU A 92 9.12 -5.01 -12.58
C LEU A 92 9.14 -3.93 -13.67
N GLN A 93 8.07 -3.85 -14.44
CA GLN A 93 7.89 -2.90 -15.53
C GLN A 93 6.76 -1.92 -15.19
N LEU A 94 7.02 -0.63 -15.29
CA LEU A 94 6.03 0.42 -15.09
C LEU A 94 5.41 0.82 -16.42
N LYS A 95 4.15 1.23 -16.35
CA LYS A 95 3.39 1.75 -17.48
C LYS A 95 2.98 3.18 -17.20
N ASN A 96 3.16 4.03 -18.21
CA ASN A 96 2.69 5.42 -18.25
C ASN A 96 3.24 6.33 -17.14
N MET A 97 4.46 6.09 -16.63
CA MET A 97 5.00 6.89 -15.54
C MET A 97 5.48 8.28 -16.04
N PRO A 98 4.97 9.40 -15.50
CA PRO A 98 5.38 10.75 -15.95
C PRO A 98 6.69 11.29 -15.36
N SER A 99 7.17 10.79 -14.22
CA SER A 99 8.30 11.39 -13.50
C SER A 99 9.54 10.50 -13.43
N LYS A 100 10.67 11.12 -13.06
CA LYS A 100 11.92 10.41 -12.78
C LYS A 100 11.82 9.67 -11.45
N ILE A 101 12.23 8.42 -11.47
CA ILE A 101 12.14 7.49 -10.35
C ILE A 101 13.51 7.31 -9.75
N SER A 102 13.63 7.43 -8.44
CA SER A 102 14.88 7.19 -7.72
C SER A 102 15.00 5.73 -7.32
N LYS A 103 13.92 5.13 -6.81
CA LYS A 103 13.89 3.75 -6.32
C LYS A 103 12.55 3.09 -6.63
N LEU A 104 12.61 1.79 -6.91
CA LEU A 104 11.46 0.96 -7.22
C LEU A 104 11.43 -0.21 -6.24
N TYR A 105 10.27 -0.45 -5.64
CA TYR A 105 10.10 -1.49 -4.62
C TYR A 105 8.89 -2.36 -4.91
N CYS A 106 8.97 -3.60 -4.43
CA CYS A 106 7.85 -4.54 -4.42
C CYS A 106 7.84 -5.29 -3.09
N VAL A 107 6.65 -5.59 -2.57
CA VAL A 107 6.45 -6.59 -1.52
C VAL A 107 5.85 -7.84 -2.16
N LEU A 108 6.38 -9.00 -1.79
CA LEU A 108 5.87 -10.31 -2.14
C LEU A 108 5.31 -10.97 -0.88
N HIS A 109 4.14 -11.60 -1.00
CA HIS A 109 3.50 -12.36 0.06
C HIS A 109 3.15 -13.75 -0.45
N ALA A 110 3.89 -14.76 0.00
CA ALA A 110 3.63 -16.15 -0.35
C ALA A 110 2.71 -16.78 0.71
N ARG A 111 1.59 -17.35 0.28
CA ARG A 111 0.61 -17.99 1.15
C ARG A 111 -0.10 -19.16 0.47
N SER A 112 -0.79 -19.97 1.26
CA SER A 112 -1.58 -21.10 0.74
C SER A 112 -2.72 -20.62 -0.13
N SER A 113 -2.93 -21.22 -1.31
CA SER A 113 -4.07 -20.85 -2.18
C SER A 113 -5.43 -21.31 -1.61
N LYS A 114 -5.42 -22.10 -0.53
CA LYS A 114 -6.65 -22.61 0.11
C LYS A 114 -7.24 -21.65 1.13
N THR A 115 -6.47 -20.68 1.63
CA THR A 115 -7.02 -19.65 2.50
C THR A 115 -7.89 -18.73 1.65
N PRO A 116 -9.19 -18.62 1.94
CA PRO A 116 -10.06 -17.75 1.15
C PRO A 116 -9.50 -16.33 1.23
N SER A 117 -9.24 -15.73 0.06
CA SER A 117 -8.87 -14.32 0.01
C SER A 117 -10.01 -13.52 0.62
N GLN A 118 -9.75 -12.87 1.75
CA GLN A 118 -10.45 -11.61 2.05
C GLN A 118 -10.25 -10.68 0.84
N ASP A 119 -11.23 -9.81 0.61
CA ASP A 119 -11.38 -8.97 -0.59
C ASP A 119 -10.03 -8.56 -1.21
N GLU A 120 -9.82 -8.79 -2.52
CA GLU A 120 -8.52 -8.50 -3.18
C GLU A 120 -8.04 -7.05 -2.97
N VAL A 121 -8.98 -6.13 -2.81
CA VAL A 121 -8.73 -4.72 -2.50
C VAL A 121 -8.12 -4.56 -1.12
N ASP A 122 -8.59 -5.34 -0.14
CA ASP A 122 -8.09 -5.33 1.23
C ASP A 122 -6.66 -5.90 1.29
N ASP A 123 -6.40 -7.00 0.60
CA ASP A 123 -5.04 -7.54 0.45
C ASP A 123 -4.10 -6.50 -0.20
N MET A 124 -4.54 -5.78 -1.24
CA MET A 124 -3.75 -4.72 -1.87
C MET A 124 -3.47 -3.55 -0.92
N ILE A 125 -4.47 -3.09 -0.15
CA ILE A 125 -4.30 -2.03 0.84
C ILE A 125 -3.31 -2.46 1.91
N TYR A 126 -3.43 -3.70 2.39
CA TYR A 126 -2.53 -4.30 3.38
C TYR A 126 -1.08 -4.32 2.89
N LEU A 127 -0.83 -4.89 1.71
CA LEU A 127 0.50 -4.95 1.11
C LEU A 127 1.08 -3.55 0.87
N ASN A 128 0.27 -2.60 0.42
CA ASN A 128 0.69 -1.21 0.24
C ASN A 128 1.11 -0.55 1.56
N GLN A 129 0.40 -0.84 2.66
CA GLN A 129 0.75 -0.32 3.98
C GLN A 129 2.10 -0.88 4.45
N LYS A 130 2.29 -2.21 4.39
CA LYS A 130 3.57 -2.84 4.74
C LYS A 130 4.73 -2.28 3.90
N LEU A 131 4.51 -2.05 2.60
CA LEU A 131 5.52 -1.48 1.71
C LEU A 131 5.84 -0.01 2.05
N LEU A 132 4.84 0.79 2.43
CA LEU A 132 5.04 2.15 2.90
C LEU A 132 5.86 2.22 4.20
N GLU A 133 5.58 1.32 5.14
CA GLU A 133 6.34 1.21 6.39
C GLU A 133 7.80 0.82 6.12
N HIS A 134 8.01 -0.17 5.26
CA HIS A 134 9.33 -0.61 4.81
C HIS A 134 10.15 0.54 4.19
N THR A 135 9.55 1.28 3.25
CA THR A 135 10.24 2.38 2.56
C THR A 135 10.59 3.55 3.47
N ARG A 136 9.90 3.71 4.61
CA ARG A 136 10.20 4.72 5.64
C ARG A 136 11.31 4.28 6.60
N GLY A 137 11.77 3.03 6.52
CA GLY A 137 12.76 2.48 7.45
C GLY A 137 12.18 2.23 8.85
N ASN A 138 10.85 2.17 8.97
CA ASN A 138 10.24 1.68 10.19
C ASN A 138 10.50 0.18 10.27
N ASN A 139 10.92 -0.30 11.44
CA ASN A 139 10.94 -1.73 11.69
C ASN A 139 9.51 -2.22 11.51
N ILE A 140 9.31 -3.11 10.54
CA ILE A 140 8.06 -3.86 10.43
C ILE A 140 8.04 -4.71 11.70
N HIS A 141 7.28 -4.28 12.69
CA HIS A 141 6.94 -5.15 13.79
C HIS A 141 6.05 -6.24 13.18
N ASP A 142 6.39 -7.50 13.47
CA ASP A 142 5.47 -8.62 13.28
C ASP A 142 4.27 -8.33 14.18
N ASP A 143 3.30 -7.59 13.64
CA ASP A 143 2.03 -7.31 14.29
C ASP A 143 1.25 -8.63 14.35
N ASP A 144 0.40 -8.79 15.37
CA ASP A 144 -0.48 -9.95 15.54
C ASP A 144 -1.36 -10.25 14.29
N ASP A 145 -1.49 -9.30 13.35
CA ASP A 145 -2.24 -9.43 12.10
C ASP A 145 -1.53 -10.30 11.04
N ASP A 146 -0.20 -10.44 11.11
CA ASP A 146 0.55 -11.33 10.21
C ASP A 146 0.22 -12.82 10.49
N ASP A 147 -0.07 -13.15 11.75
CA ASP A 147 -0.48 -14.50 12.15
C ASP A 147 -1.90 -14.84 11.62
N ILE A 148 -2.75 -13.81 11.44
CA ILE A 148 -4.12 -13.95 10.92
C ILE A 148 -4.11 -14.20 9.41
N ARG A 149 -3.26 -13.50 8.64
CA ARG A 149 -3.19 -13.67 7.17
C ARG A 149 -2.27 -14.81 6.73
N GLY A 150 -1.33 -15.21 7.59
CA GLY A 150 -0.42 -16.33 7.39
C GLY A 150 0.51 -16.20 6.18
N GLY A 151 1.58 -16.99 6.15
CA GLY A 151 2.54 -17.00 5.04
C GLY A 151 3.80 -16.17 5.31
N VAL A 152 4.56 -15.90 4.25
CA VAL A 152 5.87 -15.24 4.35
C VAL A 152 5.98 -14.05 3.41
N PHE A 153 6.65 -13.01 3.88
CA PHE A 153 6.86 -11.78 3.13
C PHE A 153 8.31 -11.63 2.69
N SER A 154 8.51 -10.93 1.59
CA SER A 154 9.81 -10.42 1.19
C SER A 154 9.68 -9.06 0.52
N PHE A 155 10.62 -8.15 0.82
CA PHE A 155 10.68 -6.82 0.24
C PHE A 155 11.84 -6.76 -0.74
N VAL A 156 11.55 -6.29 -1.95
CA VAL A 156 12.48 -6.31 -3.07
C VAL A 156 12.70 -4.88 -3.54
N CYS A 157 13.96 -4.47 -3.63
CA CYS A 157 14.38 -3.21 -4.23
C CYS A 157 14.95 -3.49 -5.62
N PHE A 158 14.45 -2.78 -6.64
CA PHE A 158 14.86 -2.99 -8.01
C PHE A 158 15.88 -1.95 -8.44
N GLU A 159 16.89 -2.41 -9.18
CA GLU A 159 17.84 -1.53 -9.85
C GLU A 159 17.21 -0.97 -11.13
N VAL A 160 17.04 0.36 -11.18
CA VAL A 160 16.52 1.05 -12.37
C VAL A 160 17.69 1.37 -13.29
N LYS A 161 17.84 0.61 -14.38
CA LYS A 161 19.02 0.69 -15.26
C LYS A 161 19.09 1.97 -16.11
N SER A 162 17.98 2.65 -16.34
CA SER A 162 17.94 3.91 -17.10
C SER A 162 16.61 4.64 -16.93
N GLU A 163 16.62 5.97 -16.90
CA GLU A 163 15.40 6.80 -16.87
C GLU A 163 14.44 6.53 -18.05
N LYS A 164 14.94 5.98 -19.16
CA LYS A 164 14.12 5.64 -20.34
C LYS A 164 13.43 4.29 -20.23
N TRP A 165 14.06 3.34 -19.55
CA TRP A 165 13.56 1.99 -19.40
C TRP A 165 12.89 1.96 -18.05
N GLN A 166 11.58 2.16 -18.04
CA GLN A 166 10.74 2.12 -16.85
C GLN A 166 10.61 0.68 -16.33
N GLN A 167 11.73 -0.02 -16.19
CA GLN A 167 11.84 -1.43 -15.86
C GLN A 167 13.04 -1.62 -14.93
N GLY A 168 12.85 -2.42 -13.89
CA GLY A 168 13.89 -2.80 -12.95
C GLY A 168 13.99 -4.31 -12.85
N PHE A 169 15.18 -4.79 -12.49
CA PHE A 169 15.44 -6.21 -12.25
C PHE A 169 15.95 -6.39 -10.83
N SER A 170 15.58 -7.49 -10.21
CA SER A 170 16.09 -7.91 -8.90
C SER A 170 15.95 -9.41 -8.74
N THR A 171 16.71 -9.98 -7.82
CA THR A 171 16.47 -11.32 -7.29
C THR A 171 15.85 -11.23 -5.91
N CYS A 172 15.17 -12.30 -5.48
CA CYS A 172 14.51 -12.39 -4.18
C CYS A 172 14.58 -13.83 -3.67
N LEU A 173 14.75 -13.99 -2.37
CA LEU A 173 14.58 -15.26 -1.66
C LEU A 173 13.34 -15.16 -0.76
N LEU A 174 12.43 -16.11 -0.89
CA LEU A 174 11.28 -16.30 0.00
C LEU A 174 11.48 -17.57 0.81
N ASP A 175 11.34 -17.48 2.13
CA ASP A 175 11.47 -18.64 3.00
C ASP A 175 10.19 -19.49 3.00
N THR A 176 10.07 -20.33 1.98
CA THR A 176 9.00 -21.32 1.85
C THR A 176 9.40 -22.68 2.44
N SER A 177 10.51 -22.77 3.17
CA SER A 177 11.07 -24.05 3.60
C SER A 177 10.12 -24.84 4.51
N ALA A 178 9.36 -24.15 5.35
CA ALA A 178 8.35 -24.71 6.25
C ALA A 178 7.00 -25.01 5.57
N PHE A 179 6.82 -24.69 4.28
CA PHE A 179 5.54 -24.87 3.61
C PHE A 179 5.30 -26.37 3.35
N PRO A 180 4.14 -26.92 3.73
CA PRO A 180 3.78 -28.29 3.38
C PRO A 180 3.56 -28.46 1.88
N VAL A 181 3.59 -29.70 1.40
CA VAL A 181 3.27 -30.03 0.00
C VAL A 181 1.86 -29.53 -0.34
N GLY A 182 1.72 -28.81 -1.46
CA GLY A 182 0.47 -28.17 -1.84
C GLY A 182 0.61 -27.02 -2.84
N SER A 183 -0.50 -26.31 -3.07
CA SER A 183 -0.57 -25.18 -3.98
C SER A 183 -0.61 -23.85 -3.21
N TYR A 184 0.18 -22.90 -3.71
CA TYR A 184 0.42 -21.62 -3.08
C TYR A 184 0.33 -20.50 -4.12
N GLU A 185 0.09 -19.29 -3.62
CA GLU A 185 0.12 -18.07 -4.41
C GLU A 185 1.12 -17.08 -3.81
N ILE A 186 1.73 -16.27 -4.67
CA ILE A 186 2.55 -15.12 -4.31
C ILE A 186 1.77 -13.89 -4.75
N LYS A 187 1.14 -13.19 -3.81
CA LYS A 187 0.58 -11.87 -4.05
C LYS A 187 1.68 -10.82 -4.02
N TRP A 188 1.49 -9.75 -4.77
CA TRP A 188 2.47 -8.69 -4.82
C TRP A 188 1.85 -7.30 -4.93
N HIS A 189 2.58 -6.32 -4.43
CA HIS A 189 2.25 -4.91 -4.60
C HIS A 189 3.52 -4.10 -4.79
N SER A 190 3.46 -3.04 -5.61
CA SER A 190 4.65 -2.25 -5.92
C SER A 190 4.45 -0.76 -5.72
N CYS A 191 5.56 -0.08 -5.49
CA CYS A 191 5.63 1.37 -5.37
C CYS A 191 6.93 1.90 -5.94
N CYS A 192 6.98 3.21 -6.22
CA CYS A 192 8.24 3.90 -6.37
C CYS A 192 8.39 5.07 -5.41
N ILE A 193 9.65 5.47 -5.23
CA ILE A 193 10.02 6.75 -4.64
C ILE A 193 10.53 7.63 -5.78
N ASP A 194 9.95 8.81 -5.95
CA ASP A 194 10.46 9.78 -6.92
C ASP A 194 11.74 10.46 -6.41
N ASN A 195 12.30 11.38 -7.19
CA ASN A 195 13.51 12.11 -6.81
C ASN A 195 13.27 13.13 -5.70
N GLU A 196 12.02 13.49 -5.39
CA GLU A 196 11.64 14.38 -4.29
C GLU A 196 11.40 13.61 -2.99
N GLY A 197 11.47 12.27 -3.02
CA GLY A 197 11.21 11.41 -1.88
C GLY A 197 9.72 11.08 -1.68
N SER A 198 8.86 11.41 -2.65
CA SER A 198 7.43 11.10 -2.57
C SER A 198 7.17 9.63 -2.89
N TYR A 199 6.29 9.02 -2.12
CA TYR A 199 5.83 7.65 -2.33
C TYR A 199 4.69 7.57 -3.34
N TRP A 200 4.84 6.68 -4.32
CA TRP A 200 3.84 6.41 -5.35
C TRP A 200 3.47 4.93 -5.34
N SER A 201 2.24 4.61 -4.92
CA SER A 201 1.69 3.26 -5.05
C SER A 201 1.23 3.00 -6.48
N PHE A 202 1.51 1.81 -7.01
CA PHE A 202 1.05 1.42 -8.35
C PHE A 202 -0.02 0.34 -8.30
N ILE A 203 -0.96 0.41 -9.25
CA ILE A 203 -1.96 -0.63 -9.45
C ILE A 203 -1.34 -1.70 -10.36
N PRO A 204 -1.45 -3.00 -10.02
CA PRO A 204 -1.09 -4.10 -10.92
C PRO A 204 -1.97 -4.07 -12.19
N VAL A 205 -1.36 -4.07 -13.38
CA VAL A 205 -2.08 -3.90 -14.67
C VAL A 205 -2.53 -5.22 -15.28
N LEU A 206 -1.78 -6.31 -15.07
CA LEU A 206 -2.06 -7.63 -15.66
C LEU A 206 -2.46 -8.67 -14.62
N ALA A 207 -1.57 -8.96 -13.68
CA ALA A 207 -1.75 -10.00 -12.69
C ALA A 207 -1.26 -9.50 -11.34
N SER A 208 -2.06 -9.67 -10.29
CA SER A 208 -1.73 -9.32 -8.90
C SER A 208 -1.12 -10.49 -8.12
N SER A 209 -1.00 -11.67 -8.74
CA SER A 209 -0.42 -12.85 -8.10
C SER A 209 0.23 -13.84 -9.09
N PHE A 210 1.11 -14.69 -8.55
CA PHE A 210 1.70 -15.86 -9.23
C PHE A 210 1.37 -17.14 -8.49
N ALA A 211 1.15 -18.24 -9.20
CA ALA A 211 0.92 -19.55 -8.59
C ALA A 211 2.20 -20.39 -8.56
N PHE A 212 2.40 -21.12 -7.47
CA PHE A 212 3.47 -22.13 -7.37
C PHE A 212 3.00 -23.35 -6.58
N SER A 213 3.70 -24.48 -6.76
CA SER A 213 3.44 -25.72 -6.03
C SER A 213 4.66 -26.18 -5.27
N MET A 214 4.44 -26.59 -4.02
CA MET A 214 5.41 -27.32 -3.22
C MET A 214 5.24 -28.82 -3.52
N VAL A 215 6.31 -29.46 -3.99
CA VAL A 215 6.38 -30.89 -4.36
C VAL A 215 7.36 -31.67 -3.49
#